data_AF-A0A539CS64-F1
#
_entry.id   AF-A0A539CS64-F1
#
_cell.length_a   1.000
_cell.length_b   1.000
_cell.length_c   1.000
_cell.angle_alpha   90.00
_cell.angle_beta   90.00
_cell.angle_gamma   90.00
#
_symmetry.space_group_name_H-M   'P 1'
#
loop_
_entity.id
_entity.type
_entity.pdbx_description
1 polymer ?
#
loop_
_entity_poly.entity_id
_entity_poly.type
_entity_poly.pdbx_seq_one_letter_code
_entity_poly.pdbx_strand_id
1 'polypeptide(L)'
;MLKLTKRHRSPHWYARGTYLGVNIEQSLGTVDRALAERLLAKLQHEIFEGKTRGPVRASEGFTSATLSYMESEGERRFIAPLLRHFGDTPIDQIDQQAINRAAVALYPNGSNGTRNRQVHTPISALLKFAGVKWDICRPEPPPSRVR
;
A
#
# COMPACT_ATOMS: atom_id res chain seq x y z
N MET A 1 0.22 11.94 -23.29
CA MET A 1 1.09 10.80 -23.63
C MET A 1 2.51 11.10 -23.17
N LEU A 2 3.16 10.16 -22.47
CA LEU A 2 4.55 10.29 -22.03
C LEU A 2 5.51 9.96 -23.17
N LYS A 3 6.58 10.73 -23.31
CA LYS A 3 7.61 10.56 -24.34
C LYS A 3 8.99 10.45 -23.71
N LEU A 4 9.86 9.65 -24.33
CA LEU A 4 11.28 9.61 -24.01
C LEU A 4 11.99 10.79 -24.70
N THR A 5 12.76 11.54 -23.92
CA THR A 5 13.55 12.67 -24.40
C THR A 5 14.97 12.59 -23.86
N LYS A 6 15.94 13.17 -24.59
CA LYS A 6 17.33 13.31 -24.15
C LYS A 6 17.66 14.77 -23.91
N ARG A 7 18.47 15.05 -22.89
CA ARG A 7 18.98 16.39 -22.59
C ARG A 7 20.40 16.52 -23.11
N HIS A 8 20.74 17.70 -23.63
CA HIS A 8 22.05 18.03 -24.22
C HIS A 8 23.26 17.88 -23.28
N ARG A 9 23.05 17.79 -21.96
CA ARG A 9 24.13 17.62 -20.95
C ARG A 9 24.04 16.32 -20.14
N SER A 10 23.11 15.41 -20.45
CA SER A 10 22.94 14.16 -19.70
C SER A 10 22.79 12.98 -20.65
N PRO A 11 23.55 11.89 -20.45
CA PRO A 11 23.42 10.69 -21.27
C PRO A 11 22.12 9.92 -20.98
N HIS A 12 21.43 10.24 -19.88
CA HIS A 12 20.25 9.53 -19.43
C HIS A 12 18.99 9.95 -20.17
N TRP A 13 18.09 8.99 -20.36
CA TRP A 13 16.74 9.22 -20.85
C TRP A 13 15.86 9.90 -19.79
N TYR A 14 14.97 10.77 -20.27
CA TYR A 14 13.97 11.47 -19.47
C TYR A 14 12.57 11.09 -19.93
N ALA A 15 11.68 10.82 -18.99
CA ALA A 15 10.25 10.74 -19.24
C ALA A 15 9.66 12.15 -19.12
N ARG A 16 9.13 12.66 -20.23
CA ARG A 16 8.52 14.00 -20.29
C ARG A 16 7.13 13.93 -20.90
N GLY A 17 6.18 14.61 -20.27
CA GLY A 17 4.84 14.85 -20.81
C GLY A 17 3.75 14.73 -19.76
N THR A 18 2.51 14.77 -20.23
CA THR A 18 1.32 14.63 -19.37
C THR A 18 0.66 13.29 -19.65
N TYR A 19 0.40 12.49 -18.61
CA TYR A 19 -0.34 11.23 -18.71
C TYR A 19 -1.47 11.22 -17.67
N LEU A 20 -2.71 11.01 -18.14
CA LEU A 20 -3.93 11.04 -17.33
C LEU A 20 -4.12 12.33 -16.49
N GLY A 21 -3.54 13.46 -16.91
CA GLY A 21 -3.60 14.74 -16.20
C GLY A 21 -2.46 14.98 -15.21
N VAL A 22 -1.56 14.01 -15.00
CA VAL A 22 -0.33 14.18 -14.21
C VAL A 22 0.79 14.62 -15.15
N ASN A 23 1.44 15.74 -14.84
CA ASN A 23 2.63 16.19 -15.54
C ASN A 23 3.88 15.55 -14.93
N ILE A 24 4.71 14.95 -15.77
CA ILE A 24 5.93 14.27 -15.33
C ILE A 24 7.09 14.77 -16.17
N GLU A 25 8.13 15.18 -15.46
CA GLU A 25 9.43 15.52 -16.01
C GLU A 25 10.50 14.95 -15.09
N GLN A 26 10.89 13.71 -15.32
CA GLN A 26 11.88 13.03 -14.49
C GLN A 26 12.87 12.22 -15.31
N SER A 27 14.09 12.10 -14.79
CA SER A 27 15.10 11.23 -15.37
C SER A 27 14.77 9.77 -15.06
N LEU A 28 14.92 8.89 -16.04
CA LEU A 28 14.80 7.44 -15.86
C LEU A 28 16.13 6.82 -15.40
N GLY A 29 17.21 7.60 -15.34
CA GLY A 29 18.52 7.14 -14.85
C GLY A 29 19.21 6.11 -15.75
N THR A 30 18.73 5.89 -16.97
CA THR A 30 19.30 4.89 -17.89
C THR A 30 19.72 5.49 -19.21
N VAL A 31 20.82 4.97 -19.78
CA VAL A 31 21.36 5.36 -21.09
C VAL A 31 20.82 4.47 -22.21
N ASP A 32 20.50 3.21 -21.87
CA ASP A 32 19.90 2.24 -22.77
C ASP A 32 18.42 2.57 -23.04
N ARG A 33 18.08 2.62 -24.33
CA ARG A 33 16.73 2.93 -24.81
C ARG A 33 15.73 1.83 -24.47
N ALA A 34 16.12 0.56 -24.61
CA ALA A 34 15.21 -0.56 -24.35
C ALA A 34 14.79 -0.61 -22.87
N LEU A 35 15.74 -0.35 -21.98
CA LEU A 35 15.48 -0.24 -20.55
C LEU A 35 14.62 1.00 -20.22
N ALA A 36 14.89 2.13 -20.86
CA ALA A 36 14.09 3.35 -20.70
C ALA A 36 12.62 3.16 -21.11
N GLU A 37 12.35 2.42 -22.19
CA GLU A 37 10.98 2.10 -22.64
C GLU A 37 10.24 1.25 -21.59
N ARG A 38 10.90 0.24 -21.01
CA ARG A 38 10.32 -0.55 -19.91
C ARG A 38 9.98 0.29 -18.68
N LEU A 39 10.89 1.20 -18.29
CA LEU A 39 10.65 2.09 -17.16
C LEU A 39 9.53 3.10 -17.44
N LEU A 40 9.43 3.61 -18.66
CA LEU A 40 8.33 4.48 -19.06
C LEU A 40 6.99 3.75 -19.01
N ALA A 41 6.93 2.51 -19.50
CA ALA A 41 5.74 1.68 -19.41
C ALA A 41 5.34 1.39 -17.95
N LYS A 42 6.33 1.10 -17.08
CA LYS A 42 6.10 0.94 -15.64
C LYS A 42 5.52 2.20 -15.01
N LEU A 43 6.07 3.38 -15.33
CA LEU A 43 5.56 4.67 -14.87
C LEU A 43 4.13 4.94 -15.35
N GLN A 44 3.85 4.68 -16.63
CA GLN A 44 2.51 4.79 -17.18
C GLN A 44 1.53 3.90 -16.41
N HIS A 45 1.93 2.65 -16.14
CA HIS A 45 1.11 1.72 -15.39
C HIS A 45 0.88 2.20 -13.95
N GLU A 46 1.90 2.68 -13.24
CA GLU A 46 1.75 3.24 -11.89
C GLU A 46 0.79 4.44 -11.85
N ILE A 47 0.87 5.34 -12.84
CA ILE A 47 -0.05 6.49 -12.94
C ILE A 47 -1.46 6.01 -13.30
N PHE A 48 -1.58 5.05 -14.20
CA PHE A 48 -2.86 4.47 -14.60
C PHE A 48 -3.53 3.80 -13.41
N GLU A 49 -2.83 2.93 -12.69
CA GLU A 49 -3.32 2.30 -11.46
C GLU A 49 -3.72 3.35 -10.43
N GLY A 50 -2.89 4.37 -10.18
CA GLY A 50 -3.21 5.45 -9.24
C GLY A 50 -4.42 6.30 -9.63
N LYS A 51 -4.70 6.45 -10.93
CA LYS A 51 -5.87 7.18 -11.45
C LYS A 51 -7.13 6.31 -11.49
N THR A 52 -7.01 5.05 -11.88
CA THR A 52 -8.11 4.10 -12.02
C THR A 52 -8.60 3.61 -10.66
N ARG A 53 -7.72 3.40 -9.69
CA ARG A 53 -8.10 3.03 -8.32
C ARG A 53 -8.72 4.19 -7.52
N GLY A 54 -8.72 5.40 -8.08
CA GLY A 54 -8.90 6.61 -7.30
C GLY A 54 -7.75 6.78 -6.30
N PRO A 55 -7.41 8.01 -5.89
CA PRO A 55 -6.70 8.15 -4.64
C PRO A 55 -7.64 7.61 -3.57
N VAL A 56 -7.30 6.49 -2.92
CA VAL A 56 -7.82 6.24 -1.57
C VAL A 56 -7.30 7.43 -0.78
N ARG A 57 -8.11 8.48 -0.68
CA ARG A 57 -7.71 9.70 0.01
C ARG A 57 -7.38 9.24 1.43
N ALA A 58 -6.31 9.76 2.02
CA ALA A 58 -5.99 9.48 3.42
C ALA A 58 -7.17 9.77 4.38
N SER A 59 -8.16 10.55 3.91
CA SER A 59 -9.42 10.90 4.59
C SER A 59 -10.58 9.93 4.34
N GLU A 60 -10.47 8.99 3.41
CA GLU A 60 -11.46 7.94 3.25
C GLU A 60 -11.24 6.92 4.37
N GLY A 61 -12.26 6.77 5.22
CA GLY A 61 -12.21 5.90 6.39
C GLY A 61 -11.75 4.47 6.06
N PHE A 62 -11.33 3.74 7.09
CA PHE A 62 -10.88 2.35 7.00
C PHE A 62 -11.76 1.46 6.10
N THR A 63 -13.07 1.72 6.07
CA THR A 63 -14.04 1.06 5.20
C THR A 63 -13.75 1.18 3.71
N SER A 64 -13.41 2.37 3.20
CA SER A 64 -13.14 2.57 1.76
C SER A 64 -11.88 1.81 1.34
N ALA A 65 -10.79 1.96 2.10
CA ALA A 65 -9.55 1.23 1.83
C ALA A 65 -9.74 -0.28 1.90
N THR A 66 -10.57 -0.73 2.84
CA THR A 66 -10.93 -2.15 2.95
C THR A 66 -11.69 -2.63 1.72
N LEU A 67 -12.66 -1.86 1.23
CA LEU A 67 -13.44 -2.20 0.03
C LEU A 67 -12.52 -2.31 -1.19
N SER A 68 -11.67 -1.32 -1.43
CA SER A 68 -10.69 -1.34 -2.53
C SER A 68 -9.71 -2.51 -2.42
N TYR A 69 -9.28 -2.86 -1.19
CA TYR A 69 -8.41 -4.02 -0.96
C TYR A 69 -9.13 -5.36 -1.22
N MET A 70 -10.43 -5.45 -0.89
CA MET A 70 -11.25 -6.65 -1.15
C MET A 70 -11.56 -6.86 -2.63
N GLU A 71 -11.66 -5.78 -3.41
CA GLU A 71 -11.80 -5.81 -4.86
C GLU A 71 -10.51 -6.27 -5.55
N SER A 72 -9.33 -5.92 -5.01
CA SER A 72 -8.03 -6.26 -5.58
C SER A 72 -7.47 -7.64 -5.17
N GLU A 73 -8.34 -8.63 -4.93
CA GLU A 73 -7.97 -10.00 -4.48
C GLU A 73 -7.38 -10.11 -3.05
N GLY A 74 -7.62 -9.13 -2.18
CA GLY A 74 -7.16 -9.17 -0.79
C GLY A 74 -7.82 -10.24 0.09
N GLU A 75 -7.12 -10.67 1.14
CA GLU A 75 -7.60 -11.69 2.10
C GLU A 75 -8.81 -11.19 2.91
N ARG A 76 -10.01 -11.71 2.57
CA ARG A 76 -11.29 -11.25 3.14
C ARG A 76 -11.58 -11.75 4.56
N ARG A 77 -10.99 -12.89 4.94
CA ARG A 77 -11.39 -13.66 6.13
C ARG A 77 -11.18 -12.90 7.44
N PHE A 78 -10.06 -12.20 7.57
CA PHE A 78 -9.67 -11.49 8.80
C PHE A 78 -10.02 -10.00 8.77
N ILE A 79 -10.57 -9.52 7.67
CA ILE A 79 -10.90 -8.12 7.46
C ILE A 79 -12.26 -7.75 8.06
N ALA A 80 -13.25 -8.66 8.02
CA ALA A 80 -14.58 -8.35 8.55
C ALA A 80 -14.60 -7.94 10.04
N PRO A 81 -13.84 -8.59 10.95
CA PRO A 81 -13.74 -8.13 12.34
C PRO A 81 -13.06 -6.77 12.49
N LEU A 82 -12.06 -6.49 11.65
CA LEU A 82 -11.34 -5.23 11.65
C LEU A 82 -12.23 -4.09 11.15
N LEU A 83 -13.02 -4.36 10.12
CA LEU A 83 -13.98 -3.41 9.56
C LEU A 83 -15.03 -3.01 10.60
N ARG A 84 -15.50 -3.96 11.41
CA ARG A 84 -16.44 -3.66 12.51
C ARG A 84 -15.80 -2.82 13.63
N HIS A 85 -14.50 -3.00 13.87
CA HIS A 85 -13.80 -2.29 14.94
C HIS A 85 -13.36 -0.88 14.53
N PHE A 86 -12.79 -0.76 13.33
CA PHE A 86 -12.24 0.50 12.83
C PHE A 86 -13.23 1.29 11.98
N GLY A 87 -14.09 0.66 11.18
CA GLY A 87 -15.23 1.28 10.48
C GLY A 87 -14.92 2.63 9.82
N ASP A 88 -15.31 3.70 10.51
CA ASP A 88 -15.18 5.09 10.06
C ASP A 88 -13.88 5.79 10.52
N THR A 89 -13.03 5.08 11.25
CA THR A 89 -11.73 5.59 11.69
C THR A 89 -10.90 5.91 10.46
N PRO A 90 -10.42 7.15 10.32
CA PRO A 90 -9.58 7.52 9.20
C PRO A 90 -8.21 6.85 9.34
N ILE A 91 -7.62 6.50 8.20
CA ILE A 91 -6.40 5.66 8.14
C ILE A 91 -5.21 6.34 8.82
N ASP A 92 -5.18 7.67 8.80
CA ASP A 92 -4.19 8.51 9.46
C ASP A 92 -4.20 8.42 10.99
N GLN A 93 -5.34 8.06 11.60
CA GLN A 93 -5.49 7.88 13.05
C GLN A 93 -5.18 6.45 13.51
N ILE A 94 -4.96 5.51 12.59
CA ILE A 94 -4.64 4.12 12.91
C ILE A 94 -3.15 4.01 13.21
N ASP A 95 -2.78 4.38 14.43
CA ASP A 95 -1.43 4.25 14.96
C ASP A 95 -1.16 2.84 15.53
N GLN A 96 0.09 2.59 15.92
CA GLN A 96 0.49 1.28 16.44
C GLN A 96 -0.29 0.93 17.72
N GLN A 97 -0.64 1.93 18.52
CA GLN A 97 -1.38 1.75 19.76
C GLN A 97 -2.83 1.33 19.49
N ALA A 98 -3.48 1.93 18.50
CA ALA A 98 -4.81 1.58 18.04
C ALA A 98 -4.84 0.12 17.53
N ILE A 99 -3.83 -0.29 16.77
CA ILE A 99 -3.70 -1.68 16.30
C ILE A 99 -3.56 -2.65 17.47
N ASN A 100 -2.69 -2.34 18.45
CA ASN A 100 -2.48 -3.19 19.62
C ASN A 100 -3.77 -3.31 20.46
N ARG A 101 -4.49 -2.20 20.66
CA ARG A 101 -5.79 -2.18 21.36
C ARG A 101 -6.83 -3.02 20.63
N ALA A 102 -6.93 -2.88 19.31
CA ALA A 102 -7.82 -3.69 18.49
C ALA A 102 -7.49 -5.18 18.57
N ALA A 103 -6.20 -5.53 18.58
CA ALA A 103 -5.76 -6.93 18.71
C ALA A 103 -6.20 -7.58 20.03
N VAL A 104 -6.11 -6.84 21.13
CA VAL A 104 -6.59 -7.30 22.44
C VAL A 104 -8.12 -7.32 22.51
N ALA A 105 -8.79 -6.32 21.94
CA ALA A 105 -10.25 -6.23 21.94
C ALA A 105 -10.92 -7.34 21.12
N LEU A 106 -10.39 -7.64 19.93
CA LEU A 106 -10.92 -8.68 19.04
C LEU A 106 -10.55 -10.09 19.50
N TYR A 107 -9.35 -10.25 20.05
CA TYR A 107 -8.82 -11.55 20.48
C TYR A 107 -8.28 -11.46 21.92
N PRO A 108 -9.16 -11.31 22.93
CA PRO A 108 -8.74 -11.18 24.32
C PRO A 108 -8.01 -12.43 24.83
N ASN A 109 -8.50 -13.62 24.45
CA ASN A 109 -7.89 -14.91 24.80
C ASN A 109 -6.92 -15.44 23.72
N GLY A 110 -6.66 -14.66 22.67
CA GLY A 110 -5.79 -15.07 21.58
C GLY A 110 -4.31 -15.01 21.95
N SER A 111 -3.53 -16.01 21.54
CA SER A 111 -2.07 -15.94 21.63
C SER A 111 -1.50 -14.79 20.78
N ASN A 112 -0.29 -14.32 21.08
CA ASN A 112 0.38 -13.32 20.23
C ASN A 112 0.52 -13.80 18.78
N GLY A 113 0.73 -15.10 18.56
CA GLY A 113 0.74 -15.68 17.21
C GLY A 113 -0.60 -15.56 16.49
N THR A 114 -1.71 -15.73 17.21
CA THR A 114 -3.07 -15.56 16.69
C THR A 114 -3.33 -14.10 16.31
N ARG A 115 -3.01 -13.16 17.21
CA ARG A 115 -3.14 -11.72 16.98
C ARG A 115 -2.29 -11.24 15.81
N ASN A 116 -1.08 -11.76 15.67
CA ASN A 116 -0.20 -11.44 14.53
C ASN A 116 -0.82 -11.85 13.20
N ARG A 117 -1.34 -13.08 13.12
CA ARG A 117 -1.94 -13.61 11.88
C ARG A 117 -3.26 -12.93 11.54
N GLN A 118 -4.08 -12.63 12.54
CA GLN A 118 -5.47 -12.22 12.34
C GLN A 118 -5.69 -10.70 12.41
N VAL A 119 -4.73 -9.93 12.96
CA VAL A 119 -4.86 -8.47 13.10
C VAL A 119 -3.66 -7.75 12.48
N HIS A 120 -2.45 -8.02 12.94
CA HIS A 120 -1.28 -7.26 12.47
C HIS A 120 -0.95 -7.49 10.99
N THR A 121 -1.00 -8.74 10.51
CA THR A 121 -0.75 -9.06 9.10
C THR A 121 -1.78 -8.42 8.16
N PRO A 122 -3.10 -8.60 8.36
CA PRO A 122 -4.09 -7.99 7.47
C PRO A 122 -4.08 -6.46 7.51
N ILE A 123 -3.93 -5.83 8.68
CA ILE A 123 -3.79 -4.36 8.76
C ILE A 123 -2.52 -3.89 8.04
N SER A 124 -1.39 -4.58 8.20
CA SER A 124 -0.16 -4.26 7.49
C SER A 124 -0.33 -4.31 5.98
N ALA A 125 -1.01 -5.34 5.47
CA ALA A 125 -1.29 -5.47 4.05
C ALA A 125 -2.19 -4.33 3.54
N LEU A 126 -3.25 -4.00 4.30
CA LEU A 126 -4.18 -2.93 3.96
C LEU A 126 -3.52 -1.55 3.99
N LEU A 127 -2.71 -1.23 5.00
CA LEU A 127 -1.99 0.04 5.07
C LEU A 127 -0.95 0.19 3.95
N LYS A 128 -0.25 -0.90 3.62
CA LYS A 128 0.64 -0.94 2.45
C LYS A 128 -0.12 -0.72 1.14
N PHE A 129 -1.29 -1.34 1.00
CA PHE A 129 -2.17 -1.16 -0.15
C PHE A 129 -2.67 0.29 -0.27
N ALA A 130 -3.02 0.90 0.85
CA ALA A 130 -3.40 2.32 0.94
C ALA A 130 -2.21 3.29 0.72
N GLY A 131 -0.99 2.78 0.48
CA GLY A 131 0.20 3.59 0.21
C GLY A 131 0.90 4.14 1.45
N VAL A 132 0.50 3.72 2.66
CA VAL A 132 1.16 4.13 3.91
C VAL A 132 2.45 3.32 4.09
N LYS A 133 3.59 3.98 3.93
CA LYS A 133 4.92 3.38 4.10
C LYS A 133 5.40 3.51 5.55
N TRP A 134 4.85 2.71 6.44
CA TRP A 134 5.31 2.58 7.83
C TRP A 134 5.40 1.10 8.23
N ASP A 135 6.39 0.77 9.07
CA ASP A 135 6.60 -0.59 9.56
C ASP A 135 5.87 -0.80 10.88
N ILE A 136 4.90 -1.73 10.87
CA ILE A 136 4.13 -2.11 12.07
C ILE A 136 5.01 -3.00 12.95
N CYS A 137 5.19 -2.60 14.21
CA CYS A 137 5.84 -3.42 15.22
C CYS A 137 4.91 -4.57 15.62
N ARG A 138 5.37 -5.82 15.49
CA ARG A 138 4.59 -7.01 15.82
C ARG A 138 5.14 -7.64 17.10
N PRO A 139 4.28 -8.00 18.07
CA PRO A 139 4.75 -8.68 19.28
C PRO A 139 5.36 -10.05 18.93
N GLU A 140 6.38 -10.45 19.67
CA GLU A 140 7.05 -11.73 19.45
C GLU A 140 6.04 -12.87 19.69
N PRO A 141 5.90 -13.81 18.73
CA PRO A 141 5.06 -14.98 18.94
C PRO A 141 5.68 -15.87 20.05
N PRO A 142 4.87 -16.62 20.80
CA PRO A 142 5.39 -17.55 21.78
C PRO A 142 6.33 -18.57 21.10
N PRO A 143 7.38 -19.04 21.80
CA PRO A 143 8.33 -19.99 21.23
C PRO A 143 7.59 -21.23 20.75
N SER A 144 7.93 -21.67 19.52
CA SER A 144 7.39 -22.89 18.95
C SER A 144 7.72 -24.06 19.87
N ARG A 145 6.70 -24.75 20.40
CA ARG A 145 6.90 -26.03 21.07
C ARG A 145 7.42 -27.01 20.02
N VAL A 146 8.71 -27.32 20.09
CA VAL A 146 9.32 -28.42 19.34
C VAL A 146 8.59 -29.69 19.80
N ARG A 147 7.90 -30.36 18.87
CA ARG A 147 7.23 -31.64 19.11
C ARG A 147 8.21 -32.77 18.88
#